data_AF-A0A349DBB6-F1
#
_entry.id   AF-A0A349DBB6-F1
#
_cell.length_a   1.000
_cell.length_b   1.000
_cell.length_c   1.000
_cell.angle_alpha   90.00
_cell.angle_beta   90.00
_cell.angle_gamma   90.00
#
_symmetry.space_group_name_H-M   'P 1'
#
loop_
_entity.id
_entity.type
_entity.pdbx_description
1 polymer ?
#
loop_
_entity_poly.entity_id
_entity_poly.type
_entity_poly.pdbx_seq_one_letter_code
_entity_poly.pdbx_strand_id
1 'polypeptide(L)' 'MYKLLIVEDDRGIADGIKSQTEAWGLEVHTVENFRNVLGEFTEFQP' A
#
# COMPACT_ATOMS: atom_id res chain seq x y z
N MET A 1 2.22 -15.66 -0.81
CA MET A 1 1.66 -14.46 -0.14
C MET A 1 1.50 -13.41 -1.21
N TYR A 2 0.35 -12.73 -1.29
CA TYR A 2 0.18 -11.60 -2.22
C TYR A 2 0.49 -10.31 -1.48
N LYS A 3 1.21 -9.42 -2.15
CA LYS A 3 1.52 -8.09 -1.66
C LYS A 3 0.62 -7.08 -2.36
N LEU A 4 0.32 -5.98 -1.67
CA LEU A 4 -0.50 -4.89 -2.18
C LEU A 4 0.19 -3.55 -1.88
N LEU A 5 0.45 -2.78 -2.92
CA LEU A 5 0.89 -1.39 -2.79
C LEU A 5 -0.30 -0.47 -3.04
N ILE A 6 -0.62 0.37 -2.06
CA ILE A 6 -1.70 1.35 -2.12
C ILE A 6 -1.10 2.71 -2.48
N VAL A 7 -1.56 3.29 -3.59
CA VAL A 7 -1.26 4.67 -4.00
C VAL A 7 -2.57 5.46 -3.93
N GLU A 8 -2.78 6.16 -2.82
CA GLU A 8 -4.03 6.87 -2.49
C GLU A 8 -3.70 8.13 -1.69
N ASP A 9 -4.23 9.29 -2.07
CA ASP A 9 -3.92 10.57 -1.45
C ASP A 9 -4.77 10.87 -0.20
N ASP A 10 -5.97 10.27 -0.10
CA ASP A 10 -6.78 10.36 1.10
C ASP A 10 -6.40 9.29 2.13
N ARG A 11 -5.92 9.73 3.30
CA ARG A 11 -5.50 8.82 4.37
C ARG A 11 -6.64 7.95 4.91
N GLY A 12 -7.86 8.49 5.01
CA GLY A 12 -9.01 7.73 5.52
C GLY A 12 -9.38 6.58 4.58
N ILE A 13 -9.29 6.81 3.27
CA ILE A 13 -9.50 5.77 2.26
C ILE A 13 -8.36 4.74 2.31
N ALA A 14 -7.10 5.20 2.33
CA ALA A 14 -5.94 4.33 2.35
C ALA A 14 -5.92 3.40 3.58
N ASP A 15 -6.21 3.94 4.77
CA ASP A 15 -6.27 3.18 6.02
C ASP A 15 -7.41 2.16 6.02
N GLY A 16 -8.56 2.52 5.46
CA GLY A 16 -9.70 1.62 5.31
C GLY A 16 -9.39 0.42 4.41
N ILE A 17 -8.76 0.66 3.25
CA ILE A 17 -8.35 -0.40 2.32
C ILE A 17 -7.26 -1.28 2.96
N LYS A 18 -6.26 -0.67 3.60
CA LYS A 18 -5.17 -1.39 4.28
C LYS A 18 -5.72 -2.34 5.35
N SER A 19 -6.56 -1.83 6.25
CA SER A 19 -7.16 -2.64 7.33
C SER A 19 -7.93 -3.85 6.79
N GLN A 20 -8.73 -3.65 5.73
CA GLN A 20 -9.52 -4.73 5.13
C GLN A 20 -8.66 -5.79 4.43
N THR A 21 -7.60 -5.37 3.74
CA THR A 21 -6.73 -6.25 2.95
C THR A 21 -5.73 -7.01 3.82
N GLU A 22 -5.21 -6.40 4.88
CA GLU A 22 -4.42 -7.10 5.91
C GLU A 22 -5.25 -8.20 6.59
N ALA A 23 -6.54 -7.95 6.86
CA ALA A 23 -7.45 -8.98 7.40
C ALA A 23 -7.67 -10.18 6.46
N TRP A 24 -7.45 -10.01 5.16
CA TRP A 24 -7.45 -11.10 4.17
C TRP A 24 -6.10 -11.81 4.04
N GLY A 25 -5.08 -11.37 4.80
CA GLY A 25 -3.74 -11.96 4.81
C GLY A 25 -2.81 -11.44 3.70
N LEU A 26 -3.10 -10.26 3.14
CA LEU A 26 -2.17 -9.59 2.24
C LEU A 26 -1.10 -8.85 3.06
N GLU A 27 0.11 -8.76 2.51
CA GLU A 27 1.14 -7.86 3.00
C GLU A 27 0.97 -6.50 2.30
N VAL A 28 0.73 -5.44 3.05
CA VAL A 28 0.25 -4.16 2.49
C VAL A 28 1.22 -3.02 2.80
N HIS A 29 1.57 -2.24 1.78
CA HIS A 29 2.30 -0.99 1.92
C HIS A 29 1.50 0.17 1.34
N THR A 30 1.44 1.29 2.05
CA THR A 30 0.76 2.51 1.61
C THR A 30 1.82 3.54 1.28
N VAL A 31 1.79 4.09 0.07
CA VAL A 31 2.79 5.05 -0.39
C VAL A 31 2.67 6.36 0.40
N GLU A 32 3.78 6.80 0.97
CA GLU A 32 3.87 8.08 1.69
C GLU A 32 4.56 9.17 0.85
N ASN A 33 5.44 8.78 -0.08
CA ASN A 33 6.12 9.70 -0.98
C ASN A 33 5.61 9.55 -2.42
N PHE A 34 4.57 10.31 -2.77
CA PHE A 34 3.99 10.33 -4.11
C PHE A 34 4.97 10.75 -5.23
N ARG A 35 6.11 11.37 -4.89
CA ARG A 35 7.16 11.67 -5.88
C ARG A 35 8.08 10.48 -6.17
N ASN A 36 7.99 9.41 -5.38
CA ASN A 36 8.85 8.23 -5.46
C ASN A 36 8.07 6.90 -5.46
N VAL A 37 6.86 6.88 -6.00
CA VAL A 37 6.01 5.67 -6.07
C VAL A 37 6.76 4.47 -6.66
N LEU A 38 7.51 4.67 -7.76
CA LEU A 38 8.25 3.59 -8.41
C LEU A 38 9.44 3.09 -7.57
N GLY A 39 10.03 3.95 -6.74
CA GLY A 39 11.07 3.56 -5.78
C GLY A 39 10.47 2.67 -4.69
N GLU A 40 9.36 3.10 -4.09
CA GLU A 40 8.64 2.32 -3.08
C GLU A 40 8.12 0.99 -3.63
N PHE A 41 7.63 0.97 -4.88
CA PHE A 41 7.27 -0.28 -5.57
C PHE A 41 8.46 -1.22 -5.72
N THR A 42 9.62 -0.70 -6.14
CA THR A 42 10.83 -1.52 -6.35
C THR A 42 11.37 -2.08 -5.03
N GLU A 43 11.30 -1.30 -3.95
CA GLU A 43 11.74 -1.70 -2.61
C GLU A 43 10.78 -2.71 -1.97
N PHE A 44 9.47 -2.47 -2.08
CA PHE A 44 8.46 -3.32 -1.47
C PHE A 44 8.19 -4.61 -2.25
N GLN A 45 8.43 -4.60 -3.57
CA GLN A 45 8.19 -5.71 -4.50
C GLN A 45 6.77 -6.30 -4.38
N PRO A 46 5.72 -5.47 -4.55
CA PRO A 46 4.34 -5.90 -4.47
C PRO A 46 3.88 -6.78 -5.64
#